data_AF-A0A821FKX4-F1
#
_entry.id   AF-A0A821FKX4-F1
#
_cell.length_a   1.000
_cell.length_b   1.000
_cell.length_c   1.000
_cell.angle_alpha   90.00
_cell.angle_beta   90.00
_cell.angle_gamma   90.00
#
_symmetry.space_group_name_H-M   'P 1'
#
loop_
_entity.id
_entity.type
_entity.pdbx_description
1 polymer ?
#
loop_
_entity_poly.entity_id
_entity_poly.type
_entity_poly.pdbx_seq_one_letter_code
_entity_poly.pdbx_strand_id
1 'polypeptide(L)'
;MLKSDEILEKLEPDSKDVFVEGLIDMYINRPDEMKNVCLADFASLYNISKKKTGYTEIIENSDDEDIVDDEIDDKNTALKMKNGKDLIRQKRSEYVHREANEFEKAFEEHTEGGNEDDIDDANIEYDQDKNEFLIYETGNNEGDIFVEMGINTRTEKIEHFNVPKMIPDADYQRLMRSLNNNQRKYTLNVMNLIKNGDKQFFHFINGGAGVGKSTLIKAVYQSILRFYNSLPGSNPENIRVAICAPTGKAAALIDGMTLHSFLSLPVNQCKHKLVKLDSDVSNRIGVKLKDLQLLIIDEISMVGFTMFQQVDARLHQIMKSKEPFGGISVIVLGDFNQLRPVGDKYIFQFNNSYNALVDNPLWSLFELFELTEIMRQKDDQIFAIALSNIAKGMMTLEDINLLKSRIVSNENLEIMGDAIRVFRSNAEVDAYNTRVLASLNTEGAIANAYDFCIGDGLASIREKVLNNVKNLKTTETYGLPLKIDLKVGA
;
A
#
# COMPACT_ATOMS: atom_id res chain seq x y z
N MET A 1 21.47 -12.95 -31.82
CA MET A 1 21.52 -12.05 -33.02
C MET A 1 22.10 -12.83 -34.17
N LEU A 2 21.83 -12.51 -35.43
CA LEU A 2 22.55 -13.12 -36.56
C LEU A 2 23.99 -12.58 -36.61
N LYS A 3 24.95 -13.38 -37.09
CA LYS A 3 26.32 -12.89 -37.35
C LYS A 3 26.23 -11.77 -38.38
N SER A 4 27.17 -10.82 -38.37
CA SER A 4 27.15 -9.72 -39.34
C SER A 4 27.27 -10.24 -40.78
N ASP A 5 26.73 -9.51 -41.75
CA ASP A 5 26.71 -9.92 -43.16
C ASP A 5 28.11 -10.30 -43.70
N GLU A 6 29.15 -9.57 -43.28
CA GLU A 6 30.56 -9.88 -43.64
C GLU A 6 31.07 -11.25 -43.14
N ILE A 7 30.48 -11.79 -42.07
CA ILE A 7 30.82 -13.09 -41.49
C ILE A 7 29.95 -14.18 -42.11
N LEU A 8 28.67 -13.88 -42.38
CA LEU A 8 27.75 -14.80 -43.02
C LEU A 8 28.17 -15.14 -44.46
N GLU A 9 28.70 -14.17 -45.21
CA GLU A 9 29.20 -14.39 -46.58
C GLU A 9 30.45 -15.28 -46.65
N LYS A 10 31.17 -15.46 -45.53
CA LYS A 10 32.38 -16.30 -45.45
C LYS A 10 32.10 -17.72 -44.93
N LEU A 11 30.86 -18.02 -44.54
CA LEU A 11 30.47 -19.36 -44.12
C LEU A 11 30.25 -20.26 -45.34
N GLU A 12 30.53 -21.56 -45.20
CA GLU A 12 30.25 -22.51 -46.26
C GLU A 12 28.73 -22.58 -46.54
N PRO A 13 28.31 -22.84 -47.80
CA PRO A 13 26.91 -22.71 -48.23
C PRO A 13 25.90 -23.51 -47.40
N ASP A 14 26.34 -24.60 -46.75
CA ASP A 14 25.49 -25.49 -45.96
C ASP A 14 25.65 -25.30 -44.43
N SER A 15 26.40 -24.29 -43.98
CA SER A 15 26.64 -24.03 -42.57
C SER A 15 25.39 -23.47 -41.88
N LYS A 16 24.99 -24.12 -40.77
CA LYS A 16 23.84 -23.72 -39.94
C LYS A 16 24.22 -22.77 -38.80
N ASP A 17 25.50 -22.40 -38.69
CA ASP A 17 26.04 -21.56 -37.62
C ASP A 17 25.95 -20.05 -37.96
N VAL A 18 24.72 -19.62 -38.23
CA VAL A 18 24.38 -18.26 -38.67
C VAL A 18 24.07 -17.32 -37.51
N PHE A 19 23.99 -17.83 -36.28
CA PHE A 19 23.63 -17.07 -35.09
C PHE A 19 24.87 -16.74 -34.23
N VAL A 20 24.90 -15.56 -33.64
CA VAL A 20 25.87 -15.14 -32.63
C VAL A 20 25.48 -15.79 -31.31
N GLU A 21 26.39 -16.59 -30.75
CA GLU A 21 26.25 -17.21 -29.43
C GLU A 21 25.96 -16.15 -28.36
N GLY A 22 24.97 -16.42 -27.51
CA GLY A 22 24.60 -15.53 -26.43
C GLY A 22 25.67 -15.52 -25.33
N LEU A 23 25.61 -14.53 -24.44
CA LEU A 23 26.50 -14.45 -23.28
C LEU A 23 26.43 -15.72 -22.40
N ILE A 24 25.27 -16.35 -22.36
CA ILE A 24 25.01 -17.60 -21.64
C ILE A 24 25.70 -18.79 -22.34
N ASP A 25 25.62 -18.87 -23.66
CA ASP A 25 26.27 -19.93 -24.44
C ASP A 25 27.80 -19.84 -24.34
N MET A 26 28.33 -18.61 -24.42
CA MET A 26 29.76 -18.33 -24.20
C MET A 26 30.22 -18.67 -22.77
N TYR A 27 29.35 -18.49 -21.76
CA TYR A 27 29.65 -18.88 -20.39
C TYR A 27 29.66 -20.39 -20.20
N ILE A 28 28.76 -21.12 -20.86
CA ILE A 28 28.73 -22.59 -20.81
C ILE A 28 30.00 -23.17 -21.44
N ASN A 29 30.47 -22.58 -22.53
CA ASN A 29 31.67 -23.01 -23.27
C ASN A 29 32.96 -22.28 -22.84
N ARG A 30 32.98 -21.65 -21.66
CA ARG A 30 34.14 -20.86 -21.19
C ARG A 30 35.40 -21.72 -21.02
N PRO A 31 36.61 -21.15 -21.21
CA PRO A 31 37.87 -21.87 -21.00
C PRO A 31 37.98 -22.45 -19.58
N ASP A 32 38.73 -23.54 -19.44
CA ASP A 32 38.89 -24.23 -18.17
C ASP A 32 39.50 -23.34 -17.08
N GLU A 33 40.30 -22.33 -17.46
CA GLU A 33 40.86 -21.35 -16.50
C GLU A 33 39.78 -20.45 -15.86
N MET A 34 38.58 -20.34 -16.46
CA MET A 34 37.47 -19.51 -15.98
C MET A 34 36.32 -20.31 -15.36
N LYS A 35 36.49 -21.61 -15.11
CA LYS A 35 35.43 -22.46 -14.53
C LYS A 35 34.93 -21.99 -13.16
N ASN A 36 35.78 -21.32 -12.38
CA ASN A 36 35.47 -20.82 -11.03
C ASN A 36 34.90 -19.40 -11.00
N VAL A 37 34.70 -18.78 -12.17
CA VAL A 37 34.14 -17.43 -12.30
C VAL A 37 32.63 -17.55 -12.44
N CYS A 38 31.85 -16.76 -11.69
CA CYS A 38 30.39 -16.79 -11.79
C CYS A 38 29.90 -16.05 -13.06
N LEU A 39 28.66 -16.29 -13.48
CA LEU A 39 28.13 -15.69 -14.73
C LEU A 39 28.20 -14.16 -14.73
N ALA A 40 28.03 -13.52 -13.56
CA ALA A 40 28.11 -12.06 -13.45
C ALA A 40 29.53 -11.53 -13.67
N ASP A 41 30.54 -12.22 -13.12
CA ASP A 41 31.94 -11.84 -13.30
C ASP A 41 32.40 -12.15 -14.73
N PHE A 42 31.96 -13.27 -15.29
CA PHE A 42 32.23 -13.61 -16.69
C PHE A 42 31.59 -12.58 -17.64
N ALA A 43 30.35 -12.17 -17.37
CA ALA A 43 29.66 -11.13 -18.12
C ALA A 43 30.39 -9.78 -18.07
N SER A 44 31.06 -9.47 -16.95
CA SER A 44 31.81 -8.22 -16.78
C SER A 44 33.04 -8.12 -17.68
N LEU A 45 33.56 -9.25 -18.16
CA LEU A 45 34.70 -9.30 -19.09
C LEU A 45 34.29 -8.92 -20.53
N TYR A 46 32.99 -8.83 -20.81
CA TYR A 46 32.45 -8.48 -22.12
C TYR A 46 31.76 -7.11 -22.10
N ASN A 47 32.33 -6.15 -22.82
CA ASN A 47 31.69 -4.86 -23.02
C ASN A 47 30.56 -4.96 -24.06
N ILE A 48 29.32 -4.70 -23.65
CA ILE A 48 28.16 -4.66 -24.54
C ILE A 48 28.23 -3.40 -25.40
N SER A 49 28.75 -3.51 -26.64
CA SER A 49 28.68 -2.42 -27.61
C SER A 49 27.27 -2.37 -28.20
N LYS A 50 26.43 -1.44 -27.74
CA LYS A 50 25.23 -1.02 -28.47
C LYS A 50 25.67 -0.04 -29.57
N LYS A 51 25.81 -0.50 -30.82
CA LYS A 51 25.94 0.42 -31.96
C LYS A 51 24.64 1.25 -32.05
N LYS A 52 24.69 2.48 -31.52
CA LYS A 52 23.84 3.58 -31.99
C LYS A 52 24.35 3.96 -33.39
N THR A 53 23.53 3.77 -34.41
CA THR A 53 23.74 4.46 -35.67
C THR A 53 23.42 5.95 -35.48
N GLY A 54 24.37 6.80 -35.82
CA GLY A 54 24.19 8.25 -35.94
C GLY A 54 24.91 9.08 -34.88
N TYR A 55 26.23 9.21 -35.01
CA TYR A 55 26.98 10.47 -35.14
C TYR A 55 28.46 10.19 -34.87
N THR A 56 29.27 10.39 -35.91
CA THR A 56 30.73 10.31 -35.93
C THR A 56 31.32 11.57 -35.32
N GLU A 57 32.22 11.42 -34.36
CA GLU A 57 33.45 12.19 -34.32
C GLU A 57 34.53 11.36 -33.60
N ILE A 58 35.67 11.30 -34.27
CA ILE A 58 36.88 10.51 -33.97
C ILE A 58 37.81 11.43 -33.15
N ILE A 59 38.84 10.83 -32.56
CA ILE A 59 40.14 11.40 -32.11
C ILE A 59 40.24 11.51 -30.58
N GLU A 60 41.24 11.01 -29.86
CA GLU A 60 42.37 10.07 -30.03
C GLU A 60 42.90 9.77 -28.62
N ASN A 61 43.66 8.68 -28.49
CA ASN A 61 44.38 8.26 -27.29
C ASN A 61 45.43 9.27 -26.80
N SER A 62 45.72 9.27 -25.49
CA SER A 62 47.10 9.11 -25.01
C SER A 62 47.14 8.95 -23.48
N ASP A 63 48.05 8.07 -23.09
CA ASP A 63 48.47 7.63 -21.77
C ASP A 63 48.86 8.78 -20.80
N ASP A 64 48.75 8.55 -19.49
CA ASP A 64 49.91 8.51 -18.57
C ASP A 64 49.53 8.51 -17.07
N GLU A 65 50.51 8.01 -16.31
CA GLU A 65 50.55 7.56 -14.92
C GLU A 65 50.51 8.66 -13.82
N ASP A 66 50.23 8.16 -12.61
CA ASP A 66 50.77 8.54 -11.30
C ASP A 66 50.37 9.82 -10.50
N ILE A 67 49.81 9.52 -9.31
CA ILE A 67 50.14 9.98 -7.93
C ILE A 67 50.18 11.50 -7.63
N VAL A 68 49.42 11.95 -6.63
CA VAL A 68 49.86 12.58 -5.34
C VAL A 68 48.63 13.13 -4.58
N ASP A 69 48.63 12.91 -3.27
CA ASP A 69 47.72 13.43 -2.24
C ASP A 69 47.50 14.94 -2.30
N ASP A 70 46.30 15.40 -1.94
CA ASP A 70 46.17 16.65 -1.17
C ASP A 70 44.96 16.60 -0.24
N GLU A 71 45.24 17.05 0.98
CA GLU A 71 44.41 17.09 2.17
C GLU A 71 43.48 18.34 2.16
N ILE A 72 42.33 18.22 2.86
CA ILE A 72 41.50 19.30 3.47
C ILE A 72 40.56 20.09 2.53
N ASP A 73 39.23 19.93 2.69
CA ASP A 73 38.44 20.91 3.47
C ASP A 73 37.05 20.37 3.87
N ASP A 74 36.76 20.60 5.14
CA ASP A 74 35.55 20.28 5.88
C ASP A 74 34.53 21.41 5.66
N LYS A 75 33.37 21.11 5.07
CA LYS A 75 32.06 21.73 5.32
C LYS A 75 31.04 21.32 4.26
N ASN A 76 30.50 20.13 4.43
CA ASN A 76 29.09 19.88 4.14
C ASN A 76 28.70 18.61 4.88
N THR A 77 28.01 18.77 6.01
CA THR A 77 27.25 17.68 6.63
C THR A 77 26.02 17.40 5.77
N ALA A 78 26.23 17.10 4.50
CA ALA A 78 25.23 16.52 3.62
C ALA A 78 25.14 15.04 3.99
N LEU A 79 23.96 14.63 4.47
CA LEU A 79 23.60 13.22 4.45
C LEU A 79 23.79 12.71 3.01
N LYS A 80 24.75 11.81 2.79
CA LYS A 80 24.69 10.92 1.64
C LYS A 80 23.56 9.93 1.89
N MET A 81 22.33 10.36 1.58
CA MET A 81 21.16 9.49 1.50
C MET A 81 21.41 8.56 0.33
N LYS A 82 21.65 7.27 0.61
CA LYS A 82 21.66 6.26 -0.46
C LYS A 82 20.23 6.16 -0.97
N ASN A 83 20.04 6.24 -2.29
CA ASN A 83 18.78 5.89 -2.94
C ASN A 83 18.37 4.49 -2.46
N GLY A 84 17.45 4.40 -1.49
CA GLY A 84 17.04 3.16 -0.83
C GLY A 84 16.24 2.20 -1.72
N LYS A 85 16.24 2.42 -3.04
CA LYS A 85 15.53 1.57 -4.02
C LYS A 85 16.04 0.13 -3.97
N ASP A 86 17.34 -0.07 -3.75
CA ASP A 86 17.91 -1.41 -3.60
C ASP A 86 17.49 -2.07 -2.29
N LEU A 87 17.40 -1.31 -1.20
CA LEU A 87 16.90 -1.81 0.09
C LEU A 87 15.42 -2.19 0.00
N ILE A 88 14.61 -1.40 -0.72
CA ILE A 88 13.22 -1.76 -1.01
C ILE A 88 13.16 -3.06 -1.79
N ARG A 89 13.96 -3.21 -2.87
CA ARG A 89 14.00 -4.44 -3.68
C ARG A 89 14.42 -5.66 -2.84
N GLN A 90 15.43 -5.49 -1.99
CA GLN A 90 15.91 -6.53 -1.08
C GLN A 90 14.85 -6.93 -0.04
N LYS A 91 14.22 -5.96 0.63
CA LYS A 91 13.16 -6.22 1.62
C LYS A 91 11.92 -6.84 0.97
N ARG A 92 11.60 -6.44 -0.27
CA ARG A 92 10.58 -7.09 -1.08
C ARG A 92 10.96 -8.53 -1.43
N SER A 93 12.18 -8.82 -1.86
CA SER A 93 12.60 -10.20 -2.17
C SER A 93 12.61 -11.09 -0.92
N GLU A 94 13.07 -10.58 0.22
CA GLU A 94 13.01 -11.28 1.52
C GLU A 94 11.55 -11.65 1.87
N TYR A 95 10.59 -10.75 1.61
CA TYR A 95 9.16 -10.99 1.80
C TYR A 95 8.60 -12.04 0.81
N VAL A 96 8.88 -11.89 -0.49
CA VAL A 96 8.37 -12.79 -1.54
C VAL A 96 8.91 -14.21 -1.39
N HIS A 97 10.20 -14.39 -1.08
CA HIS A 97 10.77 -15.71 -0.84
C HIS A 97 10.20 -16.40 0.40
N ARG A 98 9.81 -15.62 1.41
CA ARG A 98 9.18 -16.15 2.61
C ARG A 98 7.74 -16.60 2.35
N GLU A 99 6.96 -15.84 1.58
CA GLU A 99 5.60 -16.25 1.18
C GLU A 99 5.60 -17.53 0.33
N ALA A 100 6.52 -17.67 -0.64
CA ALA A 100 6.59 -18.88 -1.46
C ALA A 100 6.81 -20.16 -0.62
N ASN A 101 7.74 -20.09 0.34
CA ASN A 101 8.07 -21.22 1.22
C ASN A 101 6.96 -21.53 2.26
N GLU A 102 6.22 -20.52 2.73
CA GLU A 102 5.12 -20.70 3.69
C GLU A 102 3.82 -21.15 3.00
N PHE A 103 3.58 -20.71 1.76
CA PHE A 103 2.40 -21.12 0.99
C PHE A 103 2.53 -22.55 0.49
N GLU A 104 3.71 -22.99 0.01
CA GLU A 104 3.96 -24.38 -0.35
C GLU A 104 3.83 -25.31 0.87
N LYS A 105 4.37 -24.93 2.03
CA LYS A 105 4.20 -25.69 3.27
C LYS A 105 2.77 -25.75 3.77
N ALA A 106 2.03 -24.64 3.73
CA ALA A 106 0.62 -24.61 4.14
C ALA A 106 -0.29 -25.36 3.16
N PHE A 107 0.13 -25.51 1.89
CA PHE A 107 -0.56 -26.31 0.89
C PHE A 107 -0.26 -27.79 1.08
N GLU A 108 1.00 -28.16 1.35
CA GLU A 108 1.42 -29.54 1.67
C GLU A 108 0.81 -30.05 2.99
N GLU A 109 0.71 -29.21 4.02
CA GLU A 109 0.06 -29.57 5.30
C GLU A 109 -1.48 -29.69 5.19
N HIS A 110 -2.09 -29.22 4.10
CA HIS A 110 -3.53 -29.31 3.85
C HIS A 110 -3.92 -30.25 2.70
N THR A 111 -2.97 -30.87 1.98
CA THR A 111 -3.22 -31.90 0.97
C THR A 111 -3.03 -33.33 1.49
N GLU A 112 -2.52 -33.56 2.70
CA GLU A 112 -2.41 -34.91 3.29
C GLU A 112 -3.71 -35.48 3.89
N GLY A 113 -4.89 -35.01 3.45
CA GLY A 113 -6.17 -35.42 4.03
C GLY A 113 -7.38 -35.19 3.15
N GLY A 114 -7.40 -35.73 1.94
CA GLY A 114 -8.60 -35.76 1.11
C GLY A 114 -8.40 -36.60 -0.15
N ASN A 115 -9.26 -37.60 -0.34
CA ASN A 115 -9.23 -38.56 -1.44
C ASN A 115 -9.07 -37.87 -2.80
N GLU A 116 -8.11 -38.37 -3.58
CA GLU A 116 -8.06 -38.21 -5.04
C GLU A 116 -9.37 -38.75 -5.62
N ASP A 117 -10.14 -37.89 -6.30
CA ASP A 117 -10.83 -38.17 -7.56
C ASP A 117 -11.59 -36.91 -8.02
N ASP A 118 -11.41 -36.60 -9.32
CA ASP A 118 -12.16 -35.65 -10.17
C ASP A 118 -11.83 -34.14 -10.11
N ILE A 119 -10.81 -33.72 -10.86
CA ILE A 119 -10.83 -32.43 -11.58
C ILE A 119 -10.39 -32.69 -13.04
N ASP A 120 -11.36 -32.68 -13.94
CA ASP A 120 -11.12 -32.64 -15.40
C ASP A 120 -10.57 -31.26 -15.79
N ASP A 121 -9.31 -31.26 -16.24
CA ASP A 121 -8.67 -30.16 -16.96
C ASP A 121 -9.31 -30.01 -18.36
N ALA A 122 -9.92 -28.86 -18.62
CA ALA A 122 -10.34 -28.48 -19.97
C ALA A 122 -9.94 -27.03 -20.30
N ASN A 123 -8.82 -26.93 -21.01
CA ASN A 123 -8.49 -26.02 -22.12
C ASN A 123 -9.09 -24.60 -22.11
N ILE A 124 -8.21 -23.60 -21.94
CA ILE A 124 -8.41 -22.25 -22.47
C ILE A 124 -7.24 -21.94 -23.41
N GLU A 125 -7.49 -22.08 -24.71
CA GLU A 125 -6.68 -21.47 -25.78
C GLU A 125 -6.84 -19.95 -25.71
N TYR A 126 -5.71 -19.23 -25.68
CA TYR A 126 -5.68 -17.79 -25.89
C TYR A 126 -5.49 -17.52 -27.38
N ASP A 127 -6.51 -16.95 -28.02
CA ASP A 127 -6.34 -16.35 -29.34
C ASP A 127 -6.16 -14.83 -29.24
N GLN A 128 -5.16 -14.34 -29.97
CA GLN A 128 -4.71 -12.96 -30.05
C GLN A 128 -5.41 -12.28 -31.24
N ASP A 129 -5.59 -10.96 -31.13
CA ASP A 129 -6.10 -10.05 -32.17
C ASP A 129 -7.62 -10.01 -32.41
N LYS A 130 -8.27 -8.99 -31.84
CA LYS A 130 -8.96 -7.92 -32.62
C LYS A 130 -9.51 -6.81 -31.71
N ASN A 131 -9.10 -5.58 -32.04
CA ASN A 131 -9.86 -4.37 -31.74
C ASN A 131 -11.20 -4.42 -32.49
N GLU A 132 -12.34 -4.48 -31.81
CA GLU A 132 -13.58 -3.89 -32.32
C GLU A 132 -14.61 -3.65 -31.20
N PHE A 133 -15.22 -2.47 -31.23
CA PHE A 133 -16.44 -2.15 -30.50
C PHE A 133 -17.55 -3.13 -30.91
N LEU A 134 -18.16 -3.83 -29.96
CA LEU A 134 -19.44 -4.51 -30.17
C LEU A 134 -20.28 -4.50 -28.90
N ILE A 135 -21.37 -3.73 -29.00
CA ILE A 135 -22.57 -3.74 -28.17
C ILE A 135 -23.37 -4.97 -28.61
N TYR A 136 -23.72 -5.89 -27.69
CA TYR A 136 -24.82 -6.86 -27.76
C TYR A 136 -24.86 -7.62 -26.43
N GLU A 137 -25.96 -8.14 -25.90
CA GLU A 137 -27.40 -7.85 -26.00
C GLU A 137 -27.98 -8.61 -24.80
N THR A 138 -29.04 -8.07 -24.20
CA THR A 138 -29.76 -8.63 -23.06
C THR A 138 -30.22 -10.07 -23.33
N GLY A 139 -29.73 -11.01 -22.52
CA GLY A 139 -30.23 -12.37 -22.41
C GLY A 139 -30.59 -12.66 -20.95
N ASN A 140 -31.87 -12.92 -20.71
CA ASN A 140 -32.50 -13.19 -19.42
C ASN A 140 -31.68 -14.11 -18.51
N ASN A 141 -31.22 -13.58 -17.38
CA ASN A 141 -31.07 -14.31 -16.13
C ASN A 141 -31.60 -13.43 -14.99
N GLU A 142 -32.71 -13.88 -14.42
CA GLU A 142 -33.38 -13.28 -13.28
C GLU A 142 -32.44 -13.34 -12.07
N GLY A 143 -32.01 -12.17 -11.57
CA GLY A 143 -31.19 -12.14 -10.36
C GLY A 143 -30.39 -10.88 -10.07
N ASP A 144 -30.31 -9.89 -10.97
CA ASP A 144 -29.56 -8.64 -10.70
C ASP A 144 -30.48 -7.42 -10.70
N ILE A 145 -31.08 -7.12 -9.53
CA ILE A 145 -31.57 -5.77 -9.22
C ILE A 145 -30.42 -5.00 -8.54
N PHE A 146 -29.31 -4.89 -9.26
CA PHE A 146 -28.37 -3.78 -9.11
C PHE A 146 -28.05 -3.27 -10.51
N VAL A 147 -29.11 -2.84 -11.20
CA VAL A 147 -28.98 -1.83 -12.24
C VAL A 147 -28.42 -0.60 -11.55
N GLU A 148 -27.11 -0.44 -11.66
CA GLU A 148 -26.49 0.80 -12.12
C GLU A 148 -27.26 2.06 -11.72
N MET A 149 -27.37 2.29 -10.41
CA MET A 149 -27.76 3.60 -9.91
C MET A 149 -26.48 4.39 -9.72
N GLY A 150 -26.00 4.90 -10.87
CA GLY A 150 -25.35 6.19 -10.99
C GLY A 150 -26.27 7.33 -10.52
N ILE A 151 -26.89 7.16 -9.35
CA ILE A 151 -27.47 8.24 -8.59
C ILE A 151 -26.27 8.90 -7.92
N ASN A 152 -25.68 9.85 -8.67
CA ASN A 152 -25.25 11.11 -8.09
C ASN A 152 -26.41 11.57 -7.22
N THR A 153 -26.42 11.17 -5.95
CA THR A 153 -27.31 11.80 -5.01
C THR A 153 -26.86 13.25 -5.02
N ARG A 154 -27.71 14.12 -5.56
CA ARG A 154 -27.78 15.55 -5.23
C ARG A 154 -28.09 15.74 -3.73
N THR A 155 -27.64 14.84 -2.87
CA THR A 155 -27.34 15.18 -1.50
C THR A 155 -26.18 16.14 -1.58
N GLU A 156 -26.39 17.36 -1.12
CA GLU A 156 -25.34 18.23 -0.61
C GLU A 156 -24.59 17.47 0.49
N LYS A 157 -23.80 16.45 0.15
CA LYS A 157 -22.77 15.94 1.04
C LYS A 157 -21.80 17.10 1.12
N ILE A 158 -21.98 17.95 2.13
CA ILE A 158 -20.99 18.94 2.50
C ILE A 158 -19.72 18.13 2.72
N GLU A 159 -18.77 18.25 1.79
CA GLU A 159 -17.48 17.58 1.86
C GLU A 159 -16.73 18.15 3.06
N HIS A 160 -16.95 17.57 4.23
CA HIS A 160 -16.29 17.95 5.46
C HIS A 160 -14.93 17.28 5.48
N PHE A 161 -13.90 18.06 5.17
CA PHE A 161 -12.53 17.67 5.41
C PHE A 161 -12.23 17.86 6.90
N ASN A 162 -12.26 16.78 7.66
CA ASN A 162 -11.85 16.79 9.06
C ASN A 162 -10.33 16.66 9.13
N VAL A 163 -9.65 17.81 9.18
CA VAL A 163 -8.21 17.87 9.38
C VAL A 163 -7.88 18.10 10.86
N PRO A 164 -6.81 17.47 11.40
CA PRO A 164 -6.44 17.67 12.80
C PRO A 164 -6.15 19.14 13.10
N LYS A 165 -6.58 19.61 14.28
CA LYS A 165 -6.30 21.00 14.69
C LYS A 165 -4.85 21.14 15.16
N MET A 166 -4.35 22.37 15.12
CA MET A 166 -3.06 22.72 15.71
C MET A 166 -3.12 22.52 17.23
N ILE A 167 -2.19 21.73 17.78
CA ILE A 167 -2.08 21.52 19.23
C ILE A 167 -1.39 22.72 19.89
N PRO A 168 -1.58 22.96 21.21
CA PRO A 168 -0.87 24.01 21.94
C PRO A 168 0.66 23.88 21.88
N ASP A 169 1.37 25.00 22.00
CA ASP A 169 2.84 25.06 21.91
C ASP A 169 3.55 24.19 22.94
N ALA A 170 3.01 24.12 24.16
CA ALA A 170 3.54 23.27 25.22
C ALA A 170 3.49 21.78 24.83
N ASP A 171 2.38 21.33 24.24
CA ASP A 171 2.18 19.94 23.83
C ASP A 171 3.01 19.61 22.59
N TYR A 172 3.15 20.55 21.65
CA TYR A 172 4.07 20.40 20.52
C TYR A 172 5.53 20.25 20.98
N GLN A 173 5.98 21.07 21.93
CA GLN A 173 7.33 20.94 22.48
C GLN A 173 7.54 19.60 23.18
N ARG A 174 6.53 19.10 23.92
CA ARG A 174 6.55 17.76 24.53
C ARG A 174 6.63 16.67 23.48
N LEU A 175 5.81 16.74 22.43
CA LEU A 175 5.83 15.82 21.30
C LEU A 175 7.23 15.78 20.67
N MET A 176 7.81 16.93 20.30
CA MET A 176 9.14 17.00 19.68
C MET A 176 10.26 16.49 20.58
N ARG A 177 10.14 16.65 21.91
CA ARG A 177 11.09 16.08 22.89
C ARG A 177 10.95 14.56 23.03
N SER A 178 9.73 14.03 22.89
CA SER A 178 9.46 12.58 23.00
C SER A 178 9.95 11.75 21.81
N LEU A 179 10.18 12.38 20.66
CA LEU A 179 10.70 11.70 19.46
C LEU A 179 12.09 11.13 19.70
N ASN A 180 12.34 9.94 19.17
CA ASN A 180 13.70 9.42 19.07
C ASN A 180 14.52 10.17 18.00
N ASN A 181 15.82 9.90 17.96
CA ASN A 181 16.74 10.62 17.07
C ASN A 181 16.39 10.45 15.58
N ASN A 182 15.97 9.26 15.16
CA ASN A 182 15.63 8.99 13.75
C ASN A 182 14.32 9.69 13.35
N GLN A 183 13.29 9.62 14.20
CA GLN A 183 12.02 10.32 14.01
C GLN A 183 12.21 11.84 13.96
N ARG A 184 13.04 12.39 14.87
CA ARG A 184 13.34 13.83 14.89
C ARG A 184 14.10 14.26 13.64
N LYS A 185 15.13 13.52 13.24
CA LYS A 185 15.89 13.78 12.00
C LYS A 185 14.99 13.74 10.78
N TYR A 186 14.12 12.72 10.67
CA TYR A 186 13.17 12.60 9.57
C TYR A 186 12.19 13.78 9.54
N THR A 187 11.64 14.16 10.69
CA THR A 187 10.72 15.32 10.80
C THR A 187 11.41 16.60 10.30
N LEU A 188 12.66 16.85 10.71
CA LEU A 188 13.43 18.00 10.25
C LEU A 188 13.74 17.93 8.75
N ASN A 189 14.05 16.75 8.22
CA ASN A 189 14.28 16.56 6.78
C ASN A 189 13.04 16.93 5.96
N VAL A 190 11.87 16.41 6.34
CA VAL A 190 10.60 16.75 5.67
C VAL A 190 10.32 18.25 5.77
N MET A 191 10.57 18.86 6.94
CA MET A 191 10.43 20.30 7.10
C MET A 191 11.34 21.11 6.17
N ASN A 192 12.58 20.66 5.95
CA ASN A 192 13.49 21.31 5.02
C ASN A 192 13.01 21.19 3.57
N LEU A 193 12.58 20.00 3.14
CA LEU A 193 12.02 19.78 1.80
C LEU A 193 10.82 20.70 1.53
N ILE A 194 9.91 20.82 2.51
CA ILE A 194 8.74 21.70 2.41
C ILE A 194 9.14 23.18 2.38
N LYS A 195 10.11 23.60 3.22
CA LYS A 195 10.55 25.01 3.30
C LYS A 195 11.29 25.49 2.07
N ASN A 196 12.15 24.64 1.51
CA ASN A 196 12.94 24.97 0.32
C ASN A 196 12.06 25.05 -0.93
N GLY A 197 10.83 24.51 -0.87
CA GLY A 197 9.98 24.36 -2.05
C GLY A 197 10.57 23.38 -3.05
N ASP A 198 11.30 22.37 -2.55
CA ASP A 198 11.93 21.36 -3.39
C ASP A 198 10.88 20.59 -4.22
N LYS A 199 11.35 19.93 -5.28
CA LYS A 199 10.53 19.05 -6.13
C LYS A 199 9.72 18.06 -5.28
N GLN A 200 8.57 17.67 -5.81
CA GLN A 200 7.71 16.62 -5.28
C GLN A 200 8.53 15.42 -4.79
N PHE A 201 8.23 14.94 -3.58
CA PHE A 201 8.91 13.79 -2.98
C PHE A 201 7.94 12.67 -2.59
N PHE A 202 8.44 11.44 -2.59
CA PHE A 202 7.69 10.24 -2.27
C PHE A 202 8.46 9.40 -1.26
N HIS A 203 7.98 9.32 -0.03
CA HIS A 203 8.67 8.57 1.03
C HIS A 203 7.79 7.45 1.56
N PHE A 204 8.39 6.28 1.74
CA PHE A 204 7.81 5.16 2.44
C PHE A 204 8.53 4.95 3.76
N ILE A 205 7.77 5.02 4.85
CA ILE A 205 8.28 4.78 6.20
C ILE A 205 7.85 3.37 6.63
N ASN A 206 8.79 2.44 6.57
CA ASN A 206 8.63 1.10 7.07
C ASN A 206 8.91 1.06 8.58
N GLY A 207 8.14 0.29 9.33
CA GLY A 207 8.49 0.01 10.70
C GLY A 207 7.49 -0.91 11.39
N GLY A 208 7.99 -1.72 12.31
CA GLY A 208 7.20 -2.72 13.03
C GLY A 208 6.06 -2.14 13.88
N ALA A 209 5.28 -3.03 14.50
CA ALA A 209 4.35 -2.62 15.54
C ALA A 209 5.09 -1.90 16.70
N GLY A 210 4.54 -0.77 17.16
CA GLY A 210 5.06 -0.09 18.35
C GLY A 210 6.31 0.79 18.15
N VAL A 211 6.82 0.99 16.93
CA VAL A 211 7.98 1.86 16.65
C VAL A 211 7.66 3.37 16.62
N GLY A 212 6.40 3.74 16.85
CA GLY A 212 5.97 5.14 16.93
C GLY A 212 5.62 5.81 15.59
N LYS A 213 5.15 5.05 14.59
CA LYS A 213 4.67 5.58 13.29
C LYS A 213 3.66 6.72 13.45
N SER A 214 2.60 6.50 14.23
CA SER A 214 1.57 7.53 14.47
C SER A 214 2.11 8.77 15.19
N THR A 215 3.10 8.61 16.08
CA THR A 215 3.77 9.75 16.73
C THR A 215 4.57 10.57 15.71
N LEU A 216 5.25 9.91 14.77
CA LEU A 216 5.96 10.57 13.68
C LEU A 216 5.01 11.34 12.76
N ILE A 217 3.88 10.75 12.38
CA ILE A 217 2.82 11.43 11.60
C ILE A 217 2.39 12.72 12.30
N LYS A 218 2.06 12.63 13.60
CA LYS A 218 1.64 13.79 14.40
C LYS A 218 2.72 14.87 14.44
N ALA A 219 3.99 14.50 14.59
CA ALA A 219 5.11 15.43 14.61
C ALA A 219 5.30 16.15 13.27
N VAL A 220 5.32 15.41 12.16
CA VAL A 220 5.44 15.97 10.80
C VAL A 220 4.28 16.92 10.51
N TYR A 221 3.04 16.46 10.76
CA TYR A 221 1.84 17.26 10.53
C TYR A 221 1.87 18.58 11.30
N GLN A 222 2.11 18.53 12.61
CA GLN A 222 2.11 19.72 13.45
C GLN A 222 3.27 20.67 13.10
N SER A 223 4.43 20.14 12.73
CA SER A 223 5.58 20.96 12.30
C SER A 223 5.25 21.76 11.04
N ILE A 224 4.65 21.11 10.04
CA ILE A 224 4.29 21.74 8.76
C ILE A 224 3.16 22.76 8.96
N LEU A 225 2.12 22.39 9.71
CA LEU A 225 0.99 23.28 9.99
C LEU A 225 1.45 24.57 10.68
N ARG A 226 2.33 24.46 11.67
CA ARG A 226 2.91 25.61 12.38
C ARG A 226 3.75 26.50 11.48
N PHE A 227 4.53 25.91 10.58
CA PHE A 227 5.30 26.66 9.60
C PHE A 227 4.37 27.48 8.69
N TYR A 228 3.35 26.85 8.10
CA TYR A 228 2.43 27.58 7.22
C TYR A 228 1.60 28.63 7.94
N ASN A 229 1.20 28.39 9.19
CA ASN A 229 0.47 29.38 9.99
C ASN A 229 1.35 30.56 10.44
N SER A 230 2.68 30.40 10.43
CA SER A 230 3.62 31.49 10.73
C SER A 230 3.90 32.40 9.53
N LEU A 231 3.52 31.99 8.31
CA LEU A 231 3.75 32.78 7.10
C LEU A 231 2.66 33.85 6.92
N PRO A 232 3.05 35.10 6.60
CA PRO A 232 2.09 36.17 6.34
C PRO A 232 1.24 35.86 5.11
N GLY A 233 -0.07 36.10 5.20
CA GLY A 233 -1.03 35.85 4.11
C GLY A 233 -1.47 34.39 3.95
N SER A 234 -1.01 33.48 4.81
CA SER A 234 -1.51 32.11 4.84
C SER A 234 -2.87 32.07 5.54
N ASN A 235 -3.87 31.44 4.90
CA ASN A 235 -5.17 31.19 5.52
C ASN A 235 -5.12 29.87 6.32
N PRO A 236 -5.36 29.89 7.64
CA PRO A 236 -5.35 28.68 8.47
C PRO A 236 -6.41 27.62 8.07
N GLU A 237 -7.46 28.03 7.35
CA GLU A 237 -8.50 27.13 6.84
C GLU A 237 -8.04 26.32 5.62
N ASN A 238 -6.93 26.70 4.98
CA ASN A 238 -6.45 26.01 3.78
C ASN A 238 -5.75 24.70 4.16
N ILE A 239 -6.15 23.62 3.50
CA ILE A 239 -5.61 22.28 3.76
C ILE A 239 -4.25 22.17 3.06
N ARG A 240 -3.16 22.26 3.83
CA ARG A 240 -1.78 22.08 3.34
C ARG A 240 -1.32 20.62 3.41
N VAL A 241 -1.78 19.91 4.42
CA VAL A 241 -1.43 18.51 4.68
C VAL A 241 -2.72 17.74 4.96
N ALA A 242 -2.87 16.59 4.30
CA ALA A 242 -3.95 15.65 4.58
C ALA A 242 -3.38 14.36 5.19
N ILE A 243 -4.07 13.83 6.20
CA ILE A 243 -3.73 12.55 6.82
C ILE A 243 -4.87 11.57 6.52
N CYS A 244 -4.52 10.46 5.90
CA CYS A 244 -5.46 9.43 5.47
C CYS A 244 -5.04 8.04 5.97
N ALA A 245 -6.01 7.14 6.05
CA ALA A 245 -5.78 5.71 6.25
C ALA A 245 -6.81 4.89 5.42
N PRO A 246 -6.58 3.59 5.16
CA PRO A 246 -7.53 2.76 4.44
C PRO A 246 -8.79 2.42 5.26
N THR A 247 -8.67 2.31 6.60
CA THR A 247 -9.79 1.94 7.48
C THR A 247 -10.19 3.08 8.41
N GLY A 248 -11.47 3.13 8.81
CA GLY A 248 -12.00 4.17 9.70
C GLY A 248 -11.35 4.18 11.09
N LYS A 249 -11.03 3.00 11.65
CA LYS A 249 -10.35 2.89 12.96
C LYS A 249 -8.92 3.41 12.90
N ALA A 250 -8.17 3.09 11.83
CA ALA A 250 -6.82 3.61 11.63
C ALA A 250 -6.84 5.15 11.41
N ALA A 251 -7.79 5.64 10.60
CA ALA A 251 -7.96 7.07 10.38
C ALA A 251 -8.25 7.83 11.67
N ALA A 252 -9.13 7.30 12.53
CA ALA A 252 -9.45 7.90 13.82
C ALA A 252 -8.23 7.99 14.76
N LEU A 253 -7.35 6.98 14.77
CA LEU A 253 -6.16 6.95 15.64
C LEU A 253 -5.18 8.10 15.36
N ILE A 254 -5.11 8.51 14.09
CA ILE A 254 -4.24 9.59 13.60
C ILE A 254 -5.00 10.91 13.40
N ASP A 255 -6.23 11.01 13.91
CA ASP A 255 -7.10 12.18 13.78
C ASP A 255 -7.32 12.59 12.30
N GLY A 256 -7.28 11.62 11.39
CA GLY A 256 -7.39 11.79 9.93
C GLY A 256 -8.69 11.25 9.35
N MET A 257 -8.69 11.05 8.02
CA MET A 257 -9.85 10.58 7.26
C MET A 257 -9.57 9.25 6.55
N THR A 258 -10.61 8.56 6.07
CA THR A 258 -10.37 7.43 5.17
C THR A 258 -10.01 7.91 3.78
N LEU A 259 -9.18 7.17 3.05
CA LEU A 259 -8.88 7.47 1.63
C LEU A 259 -10.16 7.55 0.77
N HIS A 260 -11.12 6.66 1.05
CA HIS A 260 -12.42 6.64 0.38
C HIS A 260 -13.18 7.96 0.60
N SER A 261 -13.26 8.44 1.84
CA SER A 261 -13.93 9.71 2.16
C SER A 261 -13.17 10.92 1.64
N PHE A 262 -11.84 10.94 1.75
CA PHE A 262 -11.00 12.08 1.37
C PHE A 262 -11.01 12.33 -0.14
N LEU A 263 -10.93 11.26 -0.95
CA LEU A 263 -10.85 11.34 -2.41
C LEU A 263 -12.16 10.99 -3.11
N SER A 264 -13.23 10.72 -2.36
CA SER A 264 -14.52 10.23 -2.90
C SER A 264 -14.37 8.97 -3.76
N LEU A 265 -13.53 8.03 -3.32
CA LEU A 265 -13.31 6.75 -4.04
C LEU A 265 -14.52 5.82 -3.87
N PRO A 266 -14.84 4.98 -4.88
CA PRO A 266 -15.87 3.97 -4.74
C PRO A 266 -15.48 2.93 -3.68
N VAL A 267 -16.45 2.48 -2.88
CA VAL A 267 -16.21 1.52 -1.78
C VAL A 267 -16.13 0.07 -2.28
N ASN A 268 -16.74 -0.24 -3.43
CA ASN A 268 -16.74 -1.59 -3.98
C ASN A 268 -15.47 -1.82 -4.80
N GLN A 269 -14.56 -2.62 -4.25
CA GLN A 269 -13.29 -3.03 -4.88
C GLN A 269 -13.46 -4.14 -5.93
N CYS A 270 -14.61 -4.81 -5.93
CA CYS A 270 -14.94 -5.84 -6.91
C CYS A 270 -15.29 -5.19 -8.25
N LYS A 271 -14.30 -5.08 -9.14
CA LYS A 271 -14.45 -4.99 -10.62
C LYS A 271 -14.85 -3.66 -11.29
N HIS A 272 -15.00 -2.54 -10.59
CA HIS A 272 -15.38 -1.29 -11.27
C HIS A 272 -14.19 -0.36 -11.56
N LYS A 273 -14.12 0.12 -12.81
CA LYS A 273 -13.27 1.24 -13.23
C LYS A 273 -13.59 2.46 -12.35
N LEU A 274 -12.58 3.26 -12.01
CA LEU A 274 -12.78 4.52 -11.31
C LEU A 274 -13.71 5.42 -12.13
N VAL A 275 -14.95 5.57 -11.67
CA VAL A 275 -15.91 6.49 -12.29
C VAL A 275 -15.37 7.91 -12.08
N LYS A 276 -15.33 8.68 -13.16
CA LYS A 276 -14.91 10.08 -13.11
C LYS A 276 -15.90 10.84 -12.23
N LEU A 277 -15.37 11.68 -11.34
CA LEU A 277 -16.23 12.64 -10.64
C LEU A 277 -16.91 13.57 -11.65
N ASP A 278 -18.14 13.95 -11.31
CA ASP A 278 -18.82 15.08 -11.94
C ASP A 278 -17.94 16.33 -11.87
N SER A 279 -17.99 17.17 -12.91
CA SER A 279 -17.13 18.35 -13.01
C SER A 279 -17.30 19.31 -11.83
N ASP A 280 -18.52 19.48 -11.33
CA ASP A 280 -18.79 20.40 -10.23
C ASP A 280 -18.26 19.85 -8.91
N VAL A 281 -18.44 18.55 -8.66
CA VAL A 281 -17.86 17.85 -7.50
C VAL A 281 -16.33 17.96 -7.54
N SER A 282 -15.72 17.60 -8.68
CA SER A 282 -14.27 17.64 -8.85
C SER A 282 -13.71 19.06 -8.66
N ASN A 283 -14.42 20.09 -9.15
CA ASN A 283 -14.00 21.48 -8.98
C ASN A 283 -14.15 21.93 -7.52
N ARG A 284 -15.21 21.54 -6.80
CA ARG A 284 -15.36 21.87 -5.37
C ARG A 284 -14.24 21.27 -4.52
N ILE A 285 -13.92 19.99 -4.74
CA ILE A 285 -12.79 19.32 -4.07
C ILE A 285 -11.48 20.01 -4.45
N GLY A 286 -11.27 20.29 -5.74
CA GLY A 286 -10.07 20.96 -6.24
C GLY A 286 -9.85 22.35 -5.63
N VAL A 287 -10.92 23.14 -5.45
CA VAL A 287 -10.83 24.45 -4.78
C VAL A 287 -10.43 24.30 -3.31
N LYS A 288 -10.96 23.30 -2.60
CA LYS A 288 -10.62 23.03 -1.20
C LYS A 288 -9.20 22.48 -1.02
N LEU A 289 -8.73 21.68 -1.96
CA LEU A 289 -7.40 21.05 -1.93
C LEU A 289 -6.35 21.81 -2.73
N LYS A 290 -6.64 23.03 -3.20
CA LYS A 290 -5.75 23.81 -4.08
C LYS A 290 -4.35 24.06 -3.48
N ASP A 291 -4.25 24.15 -2.16
CA ASP A 291 -3.01 24.41 -1.43
C ASP A 291 -2.43 23.13 -0.78
N LEU A 292 -3.00 21.95 -1.10
CA LEU A 292 -2.53 20.67 -0.60
C LEU A 292 -1.16 20.37 -1.21
N GLN A 293 -0.17 20.15 -0.35
CA GLN A 293 1.19 19.86 -0.76
C GLN A 293 1.67 18.48 -0.33
N LEU A 294 1.08 17.94 0.73
CA LEU A 294 1.48 16.66 1.30
C LEU A 294 0.26 15.80 1.65
N LEU A 295 0.23 14.58 1.11
CA LEU A 295 -0.68 13.52 1.52
C LEU A 295 0.10 12.48 2.35
N ILE A 296 -0.35 12.26 3.58
CA ILE A 296 0.17 11.21 4.46
C ILE A 296 -0.84 10.05 4.48
N ILE A 297 -0.38 8.84 4.19
CA ILE A 297 -1.22 7.62 4.22
C ILE A 297 -0.64 6.65 5.25
N ASP A 298 -1.37 6.41 6.34
CA ASP A 298 -1.01 5.37 7.32
C ASP A 298 -1.61 4.01 6.94
N GLU A 299 -1.04 2.93 7.49
CA GLU A 299 -1.42 1.54 7.24
C GLU A 299 -1.44 1.18 5.73
N ILE A 300 -0.40 1.61 4.99
CA ILE A 300 -0.27 1.37 3.54
C ILE A 300 -0.27 -0.12 3.16
N SER A 301 0.04 -1.01 4.11
CA SER A 301 -0.06 -2.47 3.98
C SER A 301 -1.47 -2.96 3.61
N MET A 302 -2.51 -2.24 4.05
CA MET A 302 -3.90 -2.56 3.71
C MET A 302 -4.38 -1.89 2.43
N VAL A 303 -3.56 -1.07 1.78
CA VAL A 303 -3.89 -0.44 0.50
C VAL A 303 -3.44 -1.36 -0.63
N GLY A 304 -4.38 -1.76 -1.47
CA GLY A 304 -4.10 -2.60 -2.62
C GLY A 304 -3.65 -1.82 -3.85
N PHE A 305 -3.12 -2.55 -4.83
CA PHE A 305 -2.59 -2.00 -6.07
C PHE A 305 -3.62 -1.18 -6.83
N THR A 306 -4.84 -1.71 -6.98
CA THR A 306 -5.93 -1.03 -7.68
C THR A 306 -6.32 0.24 -6.95
N MET A 307 -6.48 0.15 -5.62
CA MET A 307 -6.80 1.33 -4.79
C MET A 307 -5.70 2.40 -4.90
N PHE A 308 -4.43 2.01 -4.90
CA PHE A 308 -3.31 2.95 -5.01
C PHE A 308 -3.28 3.68 -6.36
N GLN A 309 -3.59 2.98 -7.45
CA GLN A 309 -3.77 3.60 -8.77
C GLN A 309 -4.99 4.54 -8.81
N GLN A 310 -6.08 4.16 -8.12
CA GLN A 310 -7.26 5.02 -8.03
C GLN A 310 -6.98 6.31 -7.26
N VAL A 311 -6.15 6.26 -6.21
CA VAL A 311 -5.67 7.45 -5.48
C VAL A 311 -4.94 8.40 -6.43
N ASP A 312 -3.97 7.90 -7.18
CA ASP A 312 -3.22 8.68 -8.18
C ASP A 312 -4.13 9.29 -9.25
N ALA A 313 -4.96 8.45 -9.90
CA ALA A 313 -5.88 8.89 -10.94
C ALA A 313 -6.88 9.94 -10.44
N ARG A 314 -7.34 9.83 -9.20
CA ARG A 314 -8.27 10.79 -8.60
C ARG A 314 -7.58 12.12 -8.27
N LEU A 315 -6.32 12.10 -7.81
CA LEU A 315 -5.55 13.31 -7.60
C LEU A 315 -5.20 14.03 -8.92
N HIS A 316 -4.88 13.29 -9.99
CA HIS A 316 -4.75 13.87 -11.33
C HIS A 316 -6.03 14.61 -11.75
N GLN A 317 -7.20 14.00 -11.51
CA GLN A 317 -8.49 14.60 -11.83
C GLN A 317 -8.74 15.88 -11.02
N ILE A 318 -8.53 15.85 -9.71
CA ILE A 318 -8.81 16.95 -8.79
C ILE A 318 -7.85 18.13 -9.02
N MET A 319 -6.54 17.85 -9.09
CA MET A 319 -5.50 18.87 -9.20
C MET A 319 -5.30 19.36 -10.65
N LYS A 320 -5.92 18.67 -11.63
CA LYS A 320 -5.78 18.95 -13.07
C LYS A 320 -4.31 18.94 -13.51
N SER A 321 -3.52 18.05 -12.92
CA SER A 321 -2.11 17.85 -13.20
C SER A 321 -1.88 16.45 -13.76
N LYS A 322 -0.83 16.30 -14.58
CA LYS A 322 -0.35 15.00 -15.10
C LYS A 322 0.85 14.46 -14.32
N GLU A 323 1.39 15.25 -13.39
CA GLU A 323 2.45 14.83 -12.49
C GLU A 323 1.90 13.79 -11.51
N PRO A 324 2.67 12.74 -11.15
CA PRO A 324 2.20 11.67 -10.27
C PRO A 324 1.49 12.23 -9.03
N PHE A 325 0.41 11.61 -8.58
CA PHE A 325 -0.43 12.08 -7.47
C PHE A 325 -0.89 13.54 -7.63
N GLY A 326 -1.07 14.02 -8.86
CA GLY A 326 -1.48 15.40 -9.14
C GLY A 326 -0.44 16.46 -8.75
N GLY A 327 0.84 16.08 -8.63
CA GLY A 327 1.93 16.96 -8.17
C GLY A 327 2.05 17.12 -6.65
N ILE A 328 1.27 16.35 -5.87
CA ILE A 328 1.30 16.36 -4.40
C ILE A 328 2.38 15.41 -3.87
N SER A 329 3.19 15.83 -2.92
CA SER A 329 4.15 14.94 -2.26
C SER A 329 3.42 13.90 -1.42
N VAL A 330 3.91 12.67 -1.37
CA VAL A 330 3.23 11.57 -0.64
C VAL A 330 4.17 10.91 0.34
N ILE A 331 3.74 10.82 1.60
CA ILE A 331 4.39 9.98 2.62
C ILE A 331 3.45 8.83 2.94
N VAL A 332 3.92 7.61 2.78
CA VAL A 332 3.18 6.40 3.16
C VAL A 332 3.86 5.70 4.32
N LEU A 333 3.09 5.21 5.29
CA LEU A 333 3.59 4.51 6.46
C LEU A 333 2.92 3.14 6.57
N GLY A 334 3.68 2.14 7.00
CA GLY A 334 3.13 0.82 7.27
C GLY A 334 4.20 -0.17 7.68
N ASP A 335 3.83 -1.44 7.67
CA ASP A 335 4.70 -2.57 7.94
C ASP A 335 4.44 -3.64 6.87
N PHE A 336 5.50 -4.20 6.29
CA PHE A 336 5.39 -5.30 5.34
C PHE A 336 4.71 -6.54 5.94
N ASN A 337 4.87 -6.75 7.25
CA ASN A 337 4.38 -7.93 7.96
C ASN A 337 2.95 -7.77 8.53
N GLN A 338 2.26 -6.68 8.18
CA GLN A 338 0.86 -6.47 8.55
C GLN A 338 -0.10 -7.13 7.54
N LEU A 339 -1.41 -6.99 7.80
CA LEU A 339 -2.47 -7.53 6.97
C LEU A 339 -2.41 -6.97 5.53
N ARG A 340 -2.48 -7.88 4.56
CA ARG A 340 -2.63 -7.58 3.14
C ARG A 340 -3.99 -6.92 2.82
N PRO A 341 -4.13 -6.21 1.69
CA PRO A 341 -5.42 -5.74 1.22
C PRO A 341 -6.41 -6.91 1.01
N VAL A 342 -7.70 -6.64 1.25
CA VAL A 342 -8.77 -7.61 1.04
C VAL A 342 -9.31 -7.48 -0.38
N GLY A 343 -9.19 -8.51 -1.21
CA GLY A 343 -9.77 -8.50 -2.56
C GLY A 343 -9.03 -7.64 -3.60
N ASP A 344 -7.83 -7.17 -3.29
CA ASP A 344 -6.94 -6.44 -4.20
C ASP A 344 -5.52 -7.01 -4.14
N LYS A 345 -4.72 -6.78 -5.18
CA LYS A 345 -3.31 -7.23 -5.21
C LYS A 345 -2.48 -6.40 -4.25
N TYR A 346 -1.47 -7.02 -3.66
CA TYR A 346 -0.60 -6.29 -2.74
C TYR A 346 0.30 -5.31 -3.50
N ILE A 347 0.42 -4.07 -3.02
CA ILE A 347 1.27 -3.04 -3.65
C ILE A 347 2.76 -3.41 -3.69
N PHE A 348 3.18 -4.32 -2.81
CA PHE A 348 4.57 -4.78 -2.69
C PHE A 348 4.89 -6.00 -3.56
N GLN A 349 3.88 -6.69 -4.09
CA GLN A 349 4.04 -7.95 -4.82
C GLN A 349 4.61 -7.72 -6.23
N PHE A 350 5.51 -8.60 -6.67
CA PHE A 350 6.04 -8.63 -8.03
C PHE A 350 5.18 -9.54 -8.91
N ASN A 351 4.89 -9.12 -10.14
CA ASN A 351 4.33 -10.03 -11.14
C ASN A 351 5.49 -10.84 -11.76
N ASN A 352 5.67 -12.10 -11.35
CA ASN A 352 6.72 -13.00 -11.88
C ASN A 352 6.43 -13.55 -13.30
N SER A 353 5.40 -13.06 -13.99
CA SER A 353 5.13 -13.50 -15.36
C SER A 353 6.14 -12.85 -16.31
N TYR A 354 6.84 -13.66 -17.10
CA TYR A 354 7.84 -13.27 -18.11
C TYR A 354 7.33 -12.28 -19.21
N ASN A 355 6.09 -11.81 -19.13
CA ASN A 355 5.47 -10.76 -19.95
C ASN A 355 5.13 -9.47 -19.17
N ALA A 356 5.58 -9.32 -17.92
CA ALA A 356 5.25 -8.16 -17.06
C ALA A 356 6.11 -6.93 -17.40
N LEU A 357 5.79 -6.25 -18.50
CA LEU A 357 6.33 -4.94 -18.85
C LEU A 357 5.83 -3.79 -17.95
N VAL A 358 5.35 -4.04 -16.73
CA VAL A 358 4.99 -2.97 -15.78
C VAL A 358 5.24 -3.43 -14.34
N ASP A 359 6.44 -3.13 -13.84
CA ASP A 359 6.68 -2.83 -12.41
C ASP A 359 5.56 -1.92 -11.89
N ASN A 360 5.13 -2.01 -10.62
CA ASN A 360 4.23 -1.01 -10.03
C ASN A 360 4.88 0.38 -10.14
N PRO A 361 4.50 1.22 -11.12
CA PRO A 361 5.35 2.33 -11.55
C PRO A 361 5.30 3.44 -10.51
N LEU A 362 4.15 3.62 -9.86
CA LEU A 362 3.96 4.55 -8.75
C LEU A 362 4.82 4.15 -7.55
N TRP A 363 4.85 2.85 -7.21
CA TRP A 363 5.63 2.37 -6.07
C TRP A 363 7.15 2.46 -6.28
N SER A 364 7.60 2.50 -7.54
CA SER A 364 9.03 2.71 -7.88
C SER A 364 9.54 4.14 -7.59
N LEU A 365 8.62 5.08 -7.36
CA LEU A 365 8.93 6.46 -7.02
C LEU A 365 9.34 6.64 -5.55
N PHE A 366 8.93 5.72 -4.67
CA PHE A 366 9.08 5.87 -3.23
C PHE A 366 10.50 5.56 -2.75
N GLU A 367 11.02 6.43 -1.89
CA GLU A 367 12.25 6.22 -1.12
C GLU A 367 11.93 5.65 0.27
N LEU A 368 12.69 4.65 0.72
CA LEU A 368 12.45 3.93 1.97
C LEU A 368 13.21 4.51 3.16
N PHE A 369 12.49 4.68 4.26
CA PHE A 369 13.01 5.02 5.57
C PHE A 369 12.54 3.97 6.58
N GLU A 370 13.45 3.43 7.38
CA GLU A 370 13.12 2.40 8.36
C GLU A 370 13.12 2.96 9.79
N LEU A 371 12.04 2.69 10.53
CA LEU A 371 11.95 2.88 11.97
C LEU A 371 12.19 1.54 12.67
N THR A 372 13.34 1.42 13.32
CA THR A 372 13.79 0.17 13.95
C THR A 372 13.63 0.15 15.46
N GLU A 373 13.58 1.31 16.11
CA GLU A 373 13.47 1.40 17.57
C GLU A 373 12.04 1.16 18.04
N ILE A 374 11.84 0.11 18.86
CA ILE A 374 10.54 -0.20 19.48
C ILE A 374 10.29 0.77 20.63
N MET A 375 9.17 1.50 20.56
CA MET A 375 8.83 2.57 21.51
C MET A 375 7.72 2.19 22.49
N ARG A 376 6.85 1.24 22.13
CA ARG A 376 5.65 0.89 22.93
C ARG A 376 5.95 -0.08 24.07
N GLN A 377 6.76 -1.11 23.83
CA GLN A 377 7.11 -2.14 24.83
C GLN A 377 8.53 -1.97 25.38
N LYS A 378 8.95 -0.74 25.68
CA LYS A 378 10.33 -0.48 26.15
C LYS A 378 10.67 -1.22 27.46
N ASP A 379 9.68 -1.45 28.30
CA ASP A 379 9.85 -2.07 29.62
C ASP A 379 9.83 -3.61 29.58
N ASP A 380 9.40 -4.22 28.45
CA ASP A 380 9.37 -5.68 28.27
C ASP A 380 10.05 -6.06 26.94
N GLN A 381 11.38 -6.00 26.96
CA GLN A 381 12.20 -6.27 25.79
C GLN A 381 12.10 -7.72 25.31
N ILE A 382 11.91 -8.67 26.24
CA ILE A 382 11.73 -10.10 25.91
C ILE A 382 10.46 -10.26 25.08
N PHE A 383 9.35 -9.67 25.52
CA PHE A 383 8.11 -9.72 24.75
C PHE A 383 8.20 -8.96 23.43
N ALA A 384 8.87 -7.81 23.39
CA ALA A 384 9.10 -7.05 22.17
C ALA A 384 9.88 -7.85 21.11
N ILE A 385 10.90 -8.59 21.53
CA ILE A 385 11.67 -9.49 20.66
C ILE A 385 10.79 -10.63 20.14
N ALA A 386 10.04 -11.29 21.02
CA ALA A 386 9.12 -12.36 20.63
C ALA A 386 8.08 -11.88 19.60
N LEU A 387 7.54 -10.66 19.77
CA LEU A 387 6.61 -10.02 18.82
C LEU A 387 7.28 -9.65 17.48
N SER A 388 8.56 -9.30 17.49
CA SER A 388 9.33 -9.06 16.26
C SER A 388 9.60 -10.37 15.52
N ASN A 389 9.91 -11.44 16.26
CA ASN A 389 10.17 -12.76 15.71
C ASN A 389 8.92 -13.41 15.12
N ILE A 390 7.75 -13.29 15.77
CA ILE A 390 6.47 -13.76 15.20
C ILE A 390 6.12 -13.00 13.91
N ALA A 391 6.29 -11.67 13.87
CA ALA A 391 6.07 -10.90 12.64
C ALA A 391 6.99 -11.38 11.50
N LYS A 392 8.22 -11.77 11.85
CA LYS A 392 9.21 -12.33 10.92
C LYS A 392 9.09 -13.84 10.68
N GLY A 393 8.16 -14.55 11.34
CA GLY A 393 8.01 -16.00 11.23
C GLY A 393 9.22 -16.80 11.71
N MET A 394 10.11 -16.16 12.48
CA MET A 394 11.36 -16.74 13.01
C MET A 394 11.27 -16.91 14.52
N MET A 395 10.17 -17.50 15.00
CA MET A 395 9.97 -17.73 16.43
C MET A 395 10.93 -18.77 16.97
N THR A 396 11.58 -18.45 18.10
CA THR A 396 12.36 -19.40 18.88
C THR A 396 11.46 -20.22 19.80
N LEU A 397 11.98 -21.32 20.34
CA LEU A 397 11.25 -22.12 21.34
C LEU A 397 10.93 -21.31 22.60
N GLU A 398 11.82 -20.38 22.97
CA GLU A 398 11.63 -19.45 24.08
C GLU A 398 10.47 -18.49 23.81
N ASP A 399 10.37 -17.95 22.58
CA ASP A 399 9.25 -17.09 22.16
C ASP A 399 7.92 -17.84 22.25
N ILE A 400 7.88 -19.08 21.76
CA ILE A 400 6.69 -19.95 21.82
C ILE A 400 6.28 -20.18 23.27
N ASN A 401 7.23 -20.55 24.14
CA ASN A 401 6.95 -20.81 25.55
C ASN A 401 6.47 -19.55 26.28
N LEU A 402 7.06 -18.38 25.96
CA LEU A 402 6.61 -17.10 26.48
C LEU A 402 5.15 -16.80 26.09
N LEU A 403 4.79 -16.98 24.81
CA LEU A 403 3.42 -16.75 24.35
C LEU A 403 2.44 -17.77 24.95
N LYS A 404 2.83 -19.04 25.02
CA LYS A 404 2.02 -20.10 25.67
C LYS A 404 1.84 -19.86 27.16
N SER A 405 2.81 -19.26 27.85
CA SER A 405 2.69 -18.93 29.28
C SER A 405 1.56 -17.92 29.56
N ARG A 406 1.12 -17.16 28.54
CA ARG A 406 0.02 -16.19 28.64
C ARG A 406 -1.34 -16.75 28.21
N ILE A 407 -1.41 -18.05 27.88
CA ILE A 407 -2.69 -18.73 27.68
C ILE A 407 -3.37 -18.89 29.03
N VAL A 408 -4.49 -18.21 29.20
CA VAL A 408 -5.33 -18.26 30.38
C VAL A 408 -6.54 -19.17 30.13
N SER A 409 -7.01 -19.83 31.18
CA SER A 409 -8.25 -20.62 31.11
C SER A 409 -9.47 -19.72 30.90
N ASN A 410 -10.53 -20.29 30.31
CA ASN A 410 -11.79 -19.58 30.06
C ASN A 410 -12.40 -18.98 31.33
N GLU A 411 -12.25 -19.65 32.47
CA GLU A 411 -12.73 -19.17 33.78
C GLU A 411 -12.01 -17.87 34.21
N ASN A 412 -10.69 -17.79 34.01
CA ASN A 412 -9.91 -16.59 34.32
C ASN A 412 -10.15 -15.46 33.32
N LEU A 413 -10.52 -15.79 32.08
CA LEU A 413 -10.90 -14.83 31.05
C LEU A 413 -12.19 -14.09 31.40
N GLU A 414 -13.13 -14.72 32.10
CA GLU A 414 -14.39 -14.08 32.53
C GLU A 414 -14.19 -13.10 33.69
N ILE A 415 -13.13 -13.27 34.48
CA ILE A 415 -12.74 -12.34 35.56
C ILE A 415 -12.24 -11.01 35.00
N MET A 416 -11.68 -10.99 33.79
CA MET A 416 -11.18 -9.79 33.11
C MET A 416 -12.31 -9.10 32.32
N GLY A 417 -13.34 -8.63 33.03
CA GLY A 417 -14.56 -8.07 32.44
C GLY A 417 -14.33 -6.88 31.48
N ASP A 418 -13.39 -5.99 31.81
CA ASP A 418 -13.16 -4.73 31.07
C ASP A 418 -12.13 -4.85 29.94
N ALA A 419 -11.58 -6.06 29.70
CA ALA A 419 -10.54 -6.24 28.69
C ALA A 419 -11.10 -6.24 27.27
N ILE A 420 -10.41 -5.54 26.35
CA ILE A 420 -10.72 -5.60 24.91
C ILE A 420 -10.43 -7.01 24.40
N ARG A 421 -11.42 -7.62 23.71
CA ARG A 421 -11.27 -8.92 23.07
C ARG A 421 -11.14 -8.78 21.56
N VAL A 422 -10.17 -9.51 21.00
CA VAL A 422 -9.90 -9.55 19.55
C VAL A 422 -10.19 -10.96 19.07
N PHE A 423 -10.99 -11.07 18.01
CA PHE A 423 -11.39 -12.34 17.39
C PHE A 423 -10.98 -12.37 15.92
N ARG A 424 -10.95 -13.57 15.33
CA ARG A 424 -10.56 -13.74 13.92
C ARG A 424 -11.68 -13.38 12.94
N SER A 425 -12.94 -13.41 13.37
CA SER A 425 -14.10 -13.18 12.49
C SER A 425 -15.14 -12.27 13.14
N ASN A 426 -15.85 -11.50 12.31
CA ASN A 426 -16.93 -10.63 12.79
C ASN A 426 -18.07 -11.44 13.44
N ALA A 427 -18.35 -12.66 12.96
CA ALA A 427 -19.36 -13.53 13.57
C ALA A 427 -19.03 -13.87 15.04
N GLU A 428 -17.75 -14.12 15.36
CA GLU A 428 -17.29 -14.36 16.74
C GLU A 428 -17.35 -13.07 17.58
N VAL A 429 -16.99 -11.92 16.99
CA VAL A 429 -17.13 -10.60 17.63
C VAL A 429 -18.60 -10.35 18.00
N ASP A 430 -19.51 -10.54 17.05
CA ASP A 430 -20.94 -10.30 17.23
C ASP A 430 -21.56 -11.25 18.25
N ALA A 431 -21.18 -12.53 18.23
CA ALA A 431 -21.63 -13.52 19.22
C ALA A 431 -21.16 -13.16 20.63
N TYR A 432 -19.90 -12.76 20.79
CA TYR A 432 -19.36 -12.33 22.09
C TYR A 432 -20.04 -11.04 22.57
N ASN A 433 -20.14 -10.01 21.73
CA ASN A 433 -20.77 -8.74 22.07
C ASN A 433 -22.24 -8.93 22.46
N THR A 434 -22.97 -9.78 21.73
CA THR A 434 -24.37 -10.11 22.05
C THR A 434 -24.48 -10.79 23.42
N ARG A 435 -23.56 -11.71 23.74
CA ARG A 435 -23.51 -12.38 25.06
C ARG A 435 -23.24 -11.38 26.18
N VAL A 436 -22.28 -10.47 26.01
CA VAL A 436 -21.96 -9.43 27.00
C VAL A 436 -23.13 -8.49 27.21
N LEU A 437 -23.73 -7.99 26.11
CA LEU A 437 -24.94 -7.18 26.18
C LEU A 437 -26.08 -7.92 26.89
N ALA A 438 -26.30 -9.20 26.63
CA ALA A 438 -27.33 -9.99 27.31
C ALA A 438 -27.09 -10.08 28.82
N SER A 439 -25.84 -10.19 29.26
CA SER A 439 -25.47 -10.30 30.69
C SER A 439 -25.60 -9.00 31.50
N LEU A 440 -25.61 -7.83 30.84
CA LEU A 440 -25.78 -6.54 31.51
C LEU A 440 -27.24 -6.33 31.94
N ASN A 441 -27.51 -6.24 33.24
CA ASN A 441 -28.85 -5.93 33.78
C ASN A 441 -29.16 -4.43 33.84
N THR A 442 -28.65 -3.66 32.87
CA THR A 442 -28.84 -2.21 32.78
C THR A 442 -29.97 -1.85 31.82
N GLU A 443 -30.43 -0.59 31.91
CA GLU A 443 -31.42 -0.06 30.97
C GLU A 443 -30.91 -0.24 29.53
N GLY A 444 -31.77 -0.82 28.69
CA GLY A 444 -31.49 -1.07 27.29
C GLY A 444 -32.41 -0.26 26.39
N ALA A 445 -31.89 0.11 25.22
CA ALA A 445 -32.65 0.70 24.13
C ALA A 445 -32.40 -0.11 22.85
N ILE A 446 -33.42 -0.18 22.01
CA ILE A 446 -33.32 -0.80 20.69
C ILE A 446 -33.40 0.32 19.66
N ALA A 447 -32.35 0.48 18.88
CA ALA A 447 -32.36 1.37 17.71
C ALA A 447 -32.65 0.52 16.47
N ASN A 448 -33.83 0.71 15.87
CA ASN A 448 -34.19 0.09 14.60
C ASN A 448 -33.81 1.00 13.45
N ALA A 449 -33.27 0.43 12.37
CA ALA A 449 -33.03 1.13 11.12
C ALA A 449 -34.37 1.55 10.48
N TYR A 450 -34.36 2.70 9.81
CA TYR A 450 -35.49 3.20 9.03
C TYR A 450 -35.09 3.30 7.57
N ASP A 451 -35.57 2.37 6.76
CA ASP A 451 -35.23 2.27 5.34
C ASP A 451 -36.28 2.98 4.49
N PHE A 452 -35.83 3.72 3.48
CA PHE A 452 -36.70 4.38 2.50
C PHE A 452 -36.12 4.26 1.09
N CYS A 453 -37.00 4.16 0.10
CA CYS A 453 -36.64 4.04 -1.31
C CYS A 453 -37.00 5.32 -2.07
N ILE A 454 -36.04 5.91 -2.78
CA ILE A 454 -36.23 7.13 -3.59
C ILE A 454 -36.28 6.73 -5.08
N GLY A 455 -37.30 7.18 -5.81
CA GLY A 455 -37.44 7.01 -7.26
C GLY A 455 -38.90 6.95 -7.71
N ASP A 456 -39.18 7.13 -9.01
CA ASP A 456 -40.55 7.20 -9.58
C ASP A 456 -41.20 5.84 -9.88
N GLY A 457 -40.75 4.77 -9.22
CA GLY A 457 -41.29 3.42 -9.40
C GLY A 457 -42.68 3.22 -8.75
N LEU A 458 -43.44 2.23 -9.24
CA LEU A 458 -44.71 1.76 -8.64
C LEU A 458 -44.54 1.38 -7.16
N ALA A 459 -45.55 1.66 -6.34
CA ALA A 459 -45.54 1.37 -4.90
C ALA A 459 -45.24 -0.10 -4.56
N SER A 460 -45.76 -1.04 -5.36
CA SER A 460 -45.53 -2.48 -5.22
C SER A 460 -44.07 -2.89 -5.43
N ILE A 461 -43.33 -2.17 -6.27
CA ILE A 461 -41.90 -2.41 -6.50
C ILE A 461 -41.10 -1.87 -5.30
N ARG A 462 -41.47 -0.70 -4.78
CA ARG A 462 -40.81 -0.11 -3.60
C ARG A 462 -40.98 -1.00 -2.36
N GLU A 463 -42.17 -1.56 -2.14
CA GLU A 463 -42.40 -2.49 -1.04
C GLU A 463 -41.60 -3.78 -1.17
N LYS A 464 -41.50 -4.35 -2.38
CA LYS A 464 -40.64 -5.52 -2.62
C LYS A 464 -39.18 -5.22 -2.33
N VAL A 465 -38.67 -4.07 -2.77
CA VAL A 465 -37.29 -3.65 -2.49
C VAL A 465 -37.07 -3.49 -0.99
N LEU A 466 -37.95 -2.76 -0.29
CA LEU A 466 -37.83 -2.56 1.16
C LEU A 466 -37.91 -3.88 1.96
N ASN A 467 -38.70 -4.85 1.52
CA ASN A 467 -38.75 -6.15 2.17
C ASN A 467 -37.50 -6.99 1.89
N ASN A 468 -36.89 -6.87 0.71
CA ASN A 468 -35.63 -7.54 0.41
C ASN A 468 -34.47 -6.96 1.22
N VAL A 469 -34.44 -5.64 1.45
CA VAL A 469 -33.39 -4.96 2.24
C VAL A 469 -33.31 -5.50 3.68
N LYS A 470 -34.45 -5.89 4.28
CA LYS A 470 -34.47 -6.47 5.64
C LYS A 470 -33.73 -7.81 5.76
N ASN A 471 -33.56 -8.52 4.65
CA ASN A 471 -32.89 -9.82 4.61
C ASN A 471 -31.40 -9.69 4.24
N LEU A 472 -30.92 -8.49 3.93
CA LEU A 472 -29.53 -8.25 3.62
C LEU A 472 -28.65 -8.40 4.87
N LYS A 473 -27.49 -8.99 4.68
CA LYS A 473 -26.45 -9.05 5.72
C LYS A 473 -25.87 -7.66 5.93
N THR A 474 -25.35 -7.40 7.12
CA THR A 474 -24.70 -6.13 7.48
C THR A 474 -23.56 -5.74 6.52
N THR A 475 -22.92 -6.72 5.88
CA THR A 475 -21.89 -6.49 4.84
C THR A 475 -22.47 -5.92 3.55
N GLU A 476 -23.71 -6.29 3.20
CA GLU A 476 -24.41 -5.85 2.00
C GLU A 476 -25.07 -4.48 2.20
N THR A 477 -25.29 -4.08 3.47
CA THR A 477 -25.83 -2.77 3.86
C THR A 477 -24.74 -1.77 4.27
N TYR A 478 -23.49 -1.98 3.86
CA TYR A 478 -22.35 -1.10 4.18
C TYR A 478 -22.11 -0.89 5.68
N GLY A 479 -22.34 -1.92 6.50
CA GLY A 479 -22.13 -1.84 7.94
C GLY A 479 -23.33 -1.26 8.71
N LEU A 480 -24.50 -1.12 8.08
CA LEU A 480 -25.72 -0.62 8.72
C LEU A 480 -26.60 -1.80 9.16
N PRO A 481 -26.56 -2.19 10.44
CA PRO A 481 -27.43 -3.25 10.94
C PRO A 481 -28.89 -2.77 10.99
N LEU A 482 -29.82 -3.69 10.72
CA LEU A 482 -31.27 -3.43 10.81
C LEU A 482 -31.70 -3.08 12.25
N LYS A 483 -30.99 -3.61 13.24
CA LYS A 483 -31.27 -3.45 14.66
C LYS A 483 -29.97 -3.34 15.44
N ILE A 484 -29.89 -2.36 16.34
CA ILE A 484 -28.78 -2.20 17.28
C ILE A 484 -29.36 -2.27 18.69
N ASP A 485 -28.86 -3.22 19.48
CA ASP A 485 -29.16 -3.32 20.91
C ASP A 485 -28.14 -2.48 21.70
N LEU A 486 -28.62 -1.48 22.43
CA LEU A 486 -27.84 -0.56 23.24
C LEU A 486 -28.14 -0.81 24.72
N LYS A 487 -27.11 -0.77 25.58
CA LYS A 487 -27.27 -0.82 27.03
C LYS A 487 -26.38 0.19 27.74
N VAL A 488 -26.85 0.72 28.85
CA VAL A 488 -26.07 1.64 29.68
C VAL A 488 -24.88 0.89 30.28
N GLY A 489 -23.66 1.39 30.08
CA GLY A 489 -22.42 0.79 30.60
C GLY A 489 -21.84 -0.35 29.75
N ALA A 490 -22.35 -0.56 28.54
CA ALA A 490 -21.80 -1.49 27.55
C ALA A 490 -20.69 -0.87 26.70
#